data_AF-A0A954FPW8-F1
#
_entry.id   AF-A0A954FPW8-F1
#
_cell.length_a   1.000
_cell.length_b   1.000
_cell.length_c   1.000
_cell.angle_alpha   90.00
_cell.angle_beta   90.00
_cell.angle_gamma   90.00
#
_symmetry.space_group_name_H-M   'P 1'
#
loop_
_entity.id
_entity.type
_entity.pdbx_description
1 polymer ?
#
loop_
_entity_poly.entity_id
_entity_poly.type
_entity_poly.pdbx_seq_one_letter_code
_entity_poly.pdbx_strand_id
1 'polypeptide(L)'
;MVILYLFLAILLILVNGFFVLAEFAAVKMRPSRIRELLENDVRGAAAAKHVQDKLDEYLSVCQVGITFTSIGLGFVAEPAIVVLIEPLLKRTGLFPEESDLTFLTTHAIASAIGLLVASYLHTLIGELIPKSMAIRRTDRSSLLTAAPLRVVRTFFLLPLWVLNGSANVLLQLMGLGGSKHHETHSEDELRILLNQSQSTGMMTFRRLLFLENVFDLGELVVRDAMRPRSQVRCMTTQNSWEENLQIARRYRFSRYPLMDADSAIPIGSVHLKDVLFNGEQGNDLKPILRPLLTVTETALLESVLAEMQKKRIHAAIVKDAKGVWTGYLTLEDVIEEIVGTIRDEFEDEEPIHLSDSLLEDRVHLHIEAESTIEAVRIALSRMKRESLPIAADQIIRAVEERERLIETYLGRHLGMPHARLPGLQKAIVLVIRSEKGIPYRGTIERAHLLFVLLTPTGQPRVHQRLQAIIATLLDESEFIPERLRTARTPAEVVDILRTGEQATLD
;
A
#
# COMPACT_ATOMS: atom_id res chain seq x y z
N MET A 1 -17.83 38.16 -46.26
CA MET A 1 -17.45 38.50 -44.86
C MET A 1 -18.34 37.84 -43.82
N VAL A 2 -19.66 38.04 -43.84
CA VAL A 2 -20.59 37.46 -42.83
C VAL A 2 -20.54 35.93 -42.75
N ILE A 3 -20.57 35.26 -43.91
CA ILE A 3 -20.49 33.79 -43.99
C ILE A 3 -19.18 33.27 -43.38
N LEU A 4 -18.08 34.01 -43.56
CA LEU A 4 -16.78 33.65 -42.99
C LEU A 4 -16.80 33.77 -41.45
N TYR A 5 -17.37 34.85 -40.91
CA TYR A 5 -17.50 35.02 -39.46
C TYR A 5 -18.42 33.97 -38.83
N LEU A 6 -19.53 33.62 -39.48
CA LEU A 6 -20.41 32.54 -39.02
C LEU A 6 -19.73 31.18 -39.06
N PHE A 7 -19.01 30.89 -40.14
CA PHE A 7 -18.21 29.66 -40.23
C PHE A 7 -17.16 29.60 -39.13
N LEU A 8 -16.44 30.70 -38.90
CA LEU A 8 -15.42 30.78 -37.87
C LEU A 8 -16.01 30.65 -36.46
N ALA A 9 -17.17 31.25 -36.19
CA ALA A 9 -17.88 31.11 -34.92
C ALA A 9 -18.28 29.65 -34.65
N ILE A 10 -18.87 28.98 -35.65
CA ILE A 10 -19.24 27.56 -35.54
C ILE A 10 -18.01 26.70 -35.34
N LEU A 11 -16.93 26.94 -36.09
CA LEU A 11 -15.67 26.23 -35.93
C LEU A 11 -15.11 26.38 -34.52
N LEU A 12 -15.08 27.60 -33.97
CA LEU A 12 -14.60 27.87 -32.62
C LEU A 12 -15.44 27.17 -31.55
N ILE A 13 -16.77 27.14 -31.69
CA ILE A 13 -17.66 26.40 -30.79
C ILE A 13 -17.36 24.89 -30.82
N LEU A 14 -17.13 24.32 -32.01
CA LEU A 14 -16.80 22.90 -32.15
C LEU A 14 -15.42 22.56 -31.58
N VAL A 15 -14.43 23.43 -31.79
CA VAL A 15 -13.09 23.25 -31.21
C VAL A 15 -13.13 23.36 -29.68
N ASN A 16 -13.89 24.31 -29.13
CA ASN A 16 -14.14 24.39 -27.68
C ASN A 16 -14.77 23.09 -27.18
N GLY A 17 -15.82 22.61 -27.87
CA GLY A 17 -16.49 21.36 -27.55
C GLY A 17 -15.56 20.14 -27.59
N PHE A 18 -14.60 20.10 -28.50
CA PHE A 18 -13.56 19.06 -28.51
C PHE A 18 -12.70 19.10 -27.25
N PHE A 19 -12.24 20.27 -26.80
CA PHE A 19 -11.42 20.38 -25.60
C PHE A 19 -12.20 20.00 -24.34
N VAL A 20 -13.44 20.45 -24.20
CA VAL A 20 -14.32 20.09 -23.08
C VAL A 20 -14.59 18.58 -23.09
N LEU A 21 -14.87 17.98 -24.26
CA LEU A 21 -15.06 16.54 -24.38
C LEU A 21 -13.81 15.78 -23.91
N ALA A 22 -12.62 16.22 -24.34
CA ALA A 22 -11.35 15.58 -24.03
C ALA A 22 -10.99 15.70 -22.54
N GLU A 23 -11.17 16.88 -21.95
CA GLU A 23 -10.91 17.16 -20.53
C GLU A 23 -11.76 16.26 -19.63
N PHE A 24 -13.09 16.30 -19.78
CA PHE A 24 -13.99 15.53 -18.93
C PHE A 24 -13.87 14.03 -19.17
N ALA A 25 -13.55 13.60 -20.39
CA ALA A 25 -13.33 12.18 -20.67
C ALA A 25 -12.04 11.69 -19.99
N ALA A 26 -10.95 12.45 -20.05
CA ALA A 26 -9.69 12.11 -19.39
C ALA A 26 -9.83 12.06 -17.85
N VAL A 27 -10.52 13.04 -17.25
CA VAL A 27 -10.77 13.05 -15.79
C VAL A 27 -11.65 11.87 -15.35
N LYS A 28 -12.66 11.51 -16.15
CA LYS A 28 -13.61 10.46 -15.77
C LYS A 28 -13.07 9.04 -16.00
N MET A 29 -12.10 8.89 -16.92
CA MET A 29 -11.53 7.60 -17.29
C MET A 29 -10.74 7.01 -16.11
N ARG A 30 -11.02 5.74 -15.76
CA ARG A 30 -10.32 5.05 -14.67
C ARG A 30 -9.04 4.38 -15.19
N PRO A 31 -7.91 4.42 -14.46
CA PRO A 31 -6.66 3.74 -14.87
C PRO A 31 -6.83 2.23 -15.11
N SER A 32 -7.60 1.53 -14.26
CA SER A 32 -7.89 0.10 -14.42
C SER A 32 -8.57 -0.23 -15.74
N ARG A 33 -9.52 0.61 -16.16
CA ARG A 33 -10.26 0.44 -17.41
C ARG A 33 -9.38 0.69 -18.64
N ILE A 34 -8.41 1.61 -18.56
CA ILE A 34 -7.42 1.81 -19.64
C ILE A 34 -6.53 0.57 -19.79
N ARG A 35 -6.11 -0.06 -18.68
CA ARG A 35 -5.33 -1.31 -18.71
C ARG A 35 -6.12 -2.44 -19.40
N GLU A 36 -7.38 -2.61 -19.04
CA GLU A 36 -8.27 -3.58 -19.70
C GLU A 36 -8.41 -3.31 -21.22
N LEU A 37 -8.53 -2.04 -21.64
CA LEU A 37 -8.60 -1.69 -23.06
C LEU A 37 -7.28 -1.93 -23.82
N LEU A 38 -6.14 -1.86 -23.14
CA LEU A 38 -4.83 -2.20 -23.71
C LEU A 38 -4.63 -3.71 -23.86
N GLU A 39 -5.04 -4.48 -22.85
CA GLU A 39 -4.99 -5.95 -22.89
C GLU A 39 -5.88 -6.51 -24.02
N ASN A 40 -7.01 -5.86 -24.29
CA ASN A 40 -7.91 -6.19 -25.40
C ASN A 40 -7.50 -5.54 -26.75
N ASP A 41 -6.31 -4.96 -26.84
CA ASP A 41 -5.75 -4.30 -28.03
C ASP A 41 -6.69 -3.30 -28.73
N VAL A 42 -7.45 -2.53 -27.94
CA VAL A 42 -8.42 -1.58 -28.47
C VAL A 42 -7.68 -0.37 -29.08
N ARG A 43 -8.01 -0.04 -30.33
CA ARG A 43 -7.45 1.12 -31.03
C ARG A 43 -7.62 2.41 -30.23
N GLY A 44 -6.53 3.14 -30.04
CA GLY A 44 -6.50 4.40 -29.29
C GLY A 44 -6.19 4.22 -27.80
N ALA A 45 -6.21 3.00 -27.25
CA ALA A 45 -5.95 2.75 -25.83
C ALA A 45 -4.54 3.20 -25.41
N ALA A 46 -3.52 2.99 -26.25
CA ALA A 46 -2.17 3.48 -26.00
C ALA A 46 -2.07 5.01 -25.95
N ALA A 47 -2.83 5.72 -26.78
CA ALA A 47 -2.88 7.17 -26.74
C ALA A 47 -3.61 7.67 -25.48
N ALA A 48 -4.73 7.04 -25.13
CA ALA A 48 -5.49 7.35 -23.92
C ALA A 48 -4.66 7.09 -22.65
N LYS A 49 -3.89 6.00 -22.61
CA LYS A 49 -2.93 5.73 -21.53
C LYS A 49 -1.91 6.85 -21.38
N HIS A 50 -1.32 7.30 -22.49
CA HIS A 50 -0.34 8.36 -22.45
C HIS A 50 -0.92 9.70 -21.94
N VAL A 51 -2.19 9.98 -22.28
CA VAL A 51 -2.91 11.15 -21.74
C VAL A 51 -3.16 10.99 -20.24
N GLN A 52 -3.58 9.80 -19.79
CA GLN A 52 -3.81 9.50 -18.37
C GLN A 52 -2.54 9.60 -17.53
N ASP A 53 -1.42 9.07 -18.02
CA ASP A 53 -0.12 9.09 -17.31
C ASP A 53 0.39 10.53 -17.10
N LYS A 54 -0.05 11.49 -17.92
CA LYS A 54 0.33 12.91 -17.87
C LYS A 54 -0.87 13.83 -17.74
N LEU A 55 -1.86 13.42 -16.94
CA LEU A 55 -3.17 14.07 -16.88
C LEU A 55 -3.07 15.58 -16.67
N ASP A 56 -2.30 16.04 -15.68
CA ASP A 56 -2.17 17.46 -15.35
C ASP A 56 -1.69 18.33 -16.53
N GLU A 57 -0.76 17.79 -17.32
CA GLU A 57 -0.23 18.48 -18.49
C GLU A 57 -1.32 18.62 -19.56
N TYR A 58 -2.07 17.54 -19.82
CA TYR A 58 -3.15 17.55 -20.81
C TYR A 58 -4.37 18.36 -20.36
N LEU A 59 -4.68 18.39 -19.06
CA LEU A 59 -5.69 19.29 -18.51
C LEU A 59 -5.31 20.75 -18.75
N SER A 60 -4.04 21.11 -18.54
CA SER A 60 -3.53 22.44 -18.85
C SER A 60 -3.69 22.78 -20.35
N VAL A 61 -3.38 21.84 -21.25
CA VAL A 61 -3.60 22.01 -22.70
C VAL A 61 -5.08 22.29 -23.00
N CYS A 62 -6.00 21.50 -22.44
CA CYS A 62 -7.43 21.67 -22.64
C CYS A 62 -7.93 23.03 -22.14
N GLN A 63 -7.54 23.43 -20.92
CA GLN A 63 -7.94 24.71 -20.33
C GLN A 63 -7.49 25.91 -21.17
N VAL A 64 -6.25 25.88 -21.64
CA VAL A 64 -5.72 26.91 -22.53
C VAL A 64 -6.50 26.91 -23.85
N GLY A 65 -6.77 25.74 -24.44
CA GLY A 65 -7.59 25.60 -25.64
C GLY A 65 -9.00 26.17 -25.50
N ILE A 66 -9.69 25.85 -24.40
CA ILE A 66 -11.03 26.38 -24.05
C ILE A 66 -10.97 27.90 -23.93
N THR A 67 -9.94 28.42 -23.26
CA THR A 67 -9.77 29.86 -23.06
C THR A 67 -9.56 30.59 -24.40
N PHE A 68 -8.65 30.09 -25.25
CA PHE A 68 -8.38 30.69 -26.56
C PHE A 68 -9.60 30.65 -27.48
N THR A 69 -10.32 29.54 -27.50
CA THR A 69 -11.52 29.40 -28.34
C THR A 69 -12.67 30.26 -27.83
N SER A 70 -12.86 30.38 -26.51
CA SER A 70 -13.86 31.26 -25.90
C SER A 70 -13.57 32.75 -26.18
N ILE A 71 -12.32 33.18 -26.02
CA ILE A 71 -11.90 34.56 -26.33
C ILE A 71 -12.06 34.84 -27.84
N GLY A 72 -11.57 33.93 -28.68
CA GLY A 72 -11.71 34.03 -30.13
C GLY A 72 -13.16 34.12 -30.57
N LEU A 73 -14.05 33.35 -29.94
CA LEU A 73 -15.48 33.40 -30.21
C LEU A 73 -16.06 34.76 -29.81
N GLY A 74 -15.63 35.37 -28.71
CA GLY A 74 -16.03 36.72 -28.33
C GLY A 74 -15.78 37.76 -29.42
N PHE A 75 -14.61 37.73 -30.06
CA PHE A 75 -14.26 38.64 -31.16
C PHE A 75 -15.04 38.39 -32.46
N VAL A 76 -15.46 37.14 -32.70
CA VAL A 76 -16.08 36.71 -33.96
C VAL A 76 -17.61 36.71 -33.87
N ALA A 77 -18.17 36.46 -32.69
CA ALA A 77 -19.60 36.27 -32.47
C ALA A 77 -20.40 37.55 -32.68
N GLU A 78 -19.91 38.69 -32.20
CA GLU A 78 -20.58 39.99 -32.37
C GLU A 78 -20.80 40.32 -33.86
N PRO A 79 -19.76 40.41 -34.72
CA PRO A 79 -19.97 40.72 -36.14
C PRO A 79 -20.70 39.62 -36.91
N ALA A 80 -20.62 38.35 -36.46
CA ALA A 80 -21.35 37.25 -37.08
C ALA A 80 -22.87 37.35 -36.85
N ILE A 81 -23.29 37.75 -35.65
CA ILE A 81 -24.68 37.65 -35.22
C ILE A 81 -25.41 38.98 -35.37
N VAL A 82 -24.74 40.12 -35.19
CA VAL A 82 -25.33 41.44 -35.45
C VAL A 82 -25.87 41.51 -36.88
N VAL A 83 -25.13 40.98 -37.86
CA VAL A 83 -25.57 41.01 -39.28
C VAL A 83 -26.75 40.07 -39.56
N LEU A 84 -26.99 39.07 -38.72
CA LEU A 84 -28.20 38.23 -38.79
C LEU A 84 -29.40 38.88 -38.12
N ILE A 85 -29.18 39.60 -37.02
CA ILE A 85 -30.24 40.15 -36.15
C ILE A 85 -30.70 41.54 -36.61
N GLU A 86 -29.79 42.39 -37.05
CA GLU A 86 -30.07 43.77 -37.47
C GLU A 86 -31.10 43.87 -38.62
N PRO A 87 -31.06 43.03 -39.68
CA PRO A 87 -32.08 43.04 -40.73
C PRO A 87 -33.46 42.57 -40.22
N LEU A 88 -33.48 41.66 -39.24
CA LEU A 88 -34.71 41.18 -38.62
C LEU A 88 -35.35 42.28 -37.75
N LEU A 89 -34.56 43.01 -36.96
CA LEU A 89 -35.07 44.13 -36.18
C LEU A 89 -35.60 45.26 -37.07
N LYS A 90 -34.88 45.62 -38.14
CA LYS A 90 -35.34 46.66 -39.08
C LYS A 90 -36.68 46.29 -39.75
N ARG A 91 -36.95 45.00 -39.98
CA ARG A 91 -38.24 44.53 -40.52
C ARG A 91 -39.42 44.62 -39.55
N THR A 92 -39.18 44.74 -38.25
CA THR A 92 -40.27 44.85 -37.26
C THR A 92 -40.91 46.24 -37.21
N GLY A 93 -40.31 47.25 -37.87
CA GLY A 93 -40.87 48.60 -37.96
C GLY A 93 -40.89 49.39 -36.65
N LEU A 94 -40.33 48.84 -35.56
CA LEU A 94 -40.32 49.44 -34.22
C LEU A 94 -39.31 50.61 -34.09
N PHE A 95 -38.43 50.81 -35.08
CA PHE A 95 -37.35 51.78 -35.05
C PHE A 95 -37.37 52.64 -36.34
N PRO A 96 -37.88 53.89 -36.29
CA PRO A 96 -37.93 54.80 -37.45
C PRO A 96 -36.54 55.21 -37.95
N GLU A 97 -36.37 55.37 -39.27
CA GLU A 97 -35.06 55.59 -39.92
C GLU A 97 -34.42 56.98 -39.72
N GLU A 98 -35.07 57.93 -39.04
CA GLU A 98 -34.70 59.36 -39.17
C GLU A 98 -33.89 59.99 -38.01
N SER A 99 -33.19 59.21 -37.16
CA SER A 99 -32.24 59.83 -36.21
C SER A 99 -31.03 58.96 -35.85
N ASP A 100 -29.86 59.58 -35.73
CA ASP A 100 -28.59 58.95 -35.31
C ASP A 100 -28.71 58.24 -33.94
N LEU A 101 -29.58 58.74 -33.06
CA LEU A 101 -29.91 58.13 -31.77
C LEU A 101 -30.66 56.78 -31.91
N THR A 102 -31.45 56.61 -32.97
CA THR A 102 -32.19 55.37 -33.25
C THR A 102 -31.27 54.30 -33.83
N PHE A 103 -30.23 54.70 -34.58
CA PHE A 103 -29.20 53.79 -35.07
C PHE A 103 -28.39 53.19 -33.91
N LEU A 104 -27.93 54.01 -32.97
CA LEU A 104 -27.15 53.56 -31.80
C LEU A 104 -27.95 52.62 -30.89
N THR A 105 -29.23 52.92 -30.66
CA THR A 105 -30.10 52.08 -29.82
C THR A 105 -30.43 50.74 -30.49
N THR A 106 -30.69 50.74 -31.80
CA THR A 106 -30.96 49.51 -32.56
C THR A 106 -29.73 48.60 -32.60
N HIS A 107 -28.53 49.17 -32.83
CA HIS A 107 -27.29 48.41 -32.84
C HIS A 107 -26.96 47.83 -31.46
N ALA A 108 -27.09 48.61 -30.38
CA ALA A 108 -26.86 48.14 -29.02
C ALA A 108 -27.80 46.98 -28.63
N ILE A 109 -29.09 47.07 -28.98
CA ILE A 109 -30.08 46.00 -28.73
C ILE A 109 -29.75 44.76 -29.57
N ALA A 110 -29.43 44.93 -30.86
CA ALA A 110 -29.04 43.83 -31.74
C ALA A 110 -27.77 43.12 -31.25
N SER A 111 -26.76 43.87 -30.80
CA SER A 111 -25.53 43.32 -30.19
C SER A 111 -25.81 42.60 -28.88
N ALA A 112 -26.67 43.13 -28.01
CA ALA A 112 -27.03 42.48 -26.75
C ALA A 112 -27.77 41.15 -26.99
N ILE A 113 -28.78 41.13 -27.87
CA ILE A 113 -29.48 39.90 -28.25
C ILE A 113 -28.51 38.93 -28.93
N GLY A 114 -27.63 39.44 -29.80
CA GLY A 114 -26.66 38.64 -30.50
C GLY A 114 -25.66 37.96 -29.57
N LEU A 115 -25.16 38.69 -28.59
CA LEU A 115 -24.27 38.16 -27.56
C LEU A 115 -24.98 37.11 -26.71
N LEU A 116 -26.23 37.33 -26.30
CA LEU A 116 -27.02 36.35 -25.55
C LEU A 116 -27.20 35.04 -26.34
N VAL A 117 -27.55 35.14 -27.63
CA VAL A 117 -27.69 33.96 -28.50
C VAL A 117 -26.34 33.26 -28.69
N ALA A 118 -25.26 34.02 -28.90
CA ALA A 118 -23.91 33.49 -29.02
C ALA A 118 -23.50 32.70 -27.78
N SER A 119 -23.65 33.33 -26.61
CA SER A 119 -23.32 32.75 -25.32
C SER A 119 -24.16 31.50 -25.04
N TYR A 120 -25.47 31.53 -25.34
CA TYR A 120 -26.33 30.36 -25.20
C TYR A 120 -25.86 29.20 -26.08
N LEU A 121 -25.61 29.45 -27.37
CA LEU A 121 -25.13 28.41 -28.29
C LEU A 121 -23.76 27.89 -27.90
N HIS A 122 -22.85 28.76 -27.47
CA HIS A 122 -21.53 28.39 -26.97
C HIS A 122 -21.62 27.49 -25.73
N THR A 123 -22.34 27.92 -24.69
CA THR A 123 -22.48 27.12 -23.46
C THR A 123 -23.21 25.80 -23.72
N LEU A 124 -24.25 25.80 -24.56
CA LEU A 124 -25.00 24.58 -24.86
C LEU A 124 -24.17 23.58 -25.68
N ILE A 125 -23.66 24.01 -26.84
CA ILE A 125 -23.01 23.13 -27.83
C ILE A 125 -21.53 22.97 -27.54
N GLY A 126 -20.86 24.04 -27.12
CA GLY A 126 -19.44 24.05 -26.83
C GLY A 126 -19.08 23.49 -25.46
N GLU A 127 -20.01 23.42 -24.50
CA GLU A 127 -19.68 23.00 -23.13
C GLU A 127 -20.61 21.91 -22.58
N LEU A 128 -21.91 22.17 -22.44
CA LEU A 128 -22.84 21.26 -21.74
C LEU A 128 -23.04 19.93 -22.47
N ILE A 129 -23.25 19.96 -23.80
CA ILE A 129 -23.43 18.75 -24.60
C ILE A 129 -22.15 17.89 -24.59
N PRO A 130 -20.95 18.42 -24.92
CA PRO A 130 -19.70 17.67 -24.86
C PRO A 130 -19.40 17.11 -23.47
N LYS A 131 -19.60 17.89 -22.41
CA LYS A 131 -19.43 17.43 -21.03
C LYS A 131 -20.35 16.27 -20.69
N SER A 132 -21.63 16.36 -21.05
CA SER A 132 -22.60 15.26 -20.87
C SER A 132 -22.19 14.01 -21.66
N MET A 133 -21.69 14.18 -22.89
CA MET A 133 -21.19 13.08 -23.71
C MET A 133 -19.94 12.41 -23.10
N ALA A 134 -18.98 13.19 -22.60
CA ALA A 134 -17.79 12.68 -21.93
C ALA A 134 -18.13 11.83 -20.70
N ILE A 135 -19.13 12.25 -19.91
CA ILE A 135 -19.53 11.54 -18.70
C ILE A 135 -20.33 10.27 -19.04
N ARG A 136 -21.23 10.32 -20.02
CA ARG A 136 -22.08 9.18 -20.38
C ARG A 136 -21.37 8.12 -21.23
N ARG A 137 -20.36 8.52 -22.02
CA ARG A 137 -19.63 7.66 -22.96
C ARG A 137 -18.12 7.85 -22.82
N THR A 138 -17.63 7.74 -21.58
CA THR A 138 -16.23 8.04 -21.23
C THR A 138 -15.21 7.28 -22.07
N ASP A 139 -15.33 5.96 -22.19
CA ASP A 139 -14.40 5.13 -22.97
C ASP A 139 -14.27 5.62 -24.42
N ARG A 140 -15.40 5.78 -25.11
CA ARG A 140 -15.43 6.20 -26.51
C ARG A 140 -14.90 7.62 -26.69
N SER A 141 -15.29 8.54 -25.81
CA SER A 141 -14.84 9.94 -25.88
C SER A 141 -13.34 10.02 -25.63
N SER A 142 -12.81 9.34 -24.61
CA SER A 142 -11.38 9.33 -24.27
C SER A 142 -10.53 8.75 -25.40
N LEU A 143 -10.93 7.60 -25.96
CA LEU A 143 -10.21 6.97 -27.07
C LEU A 143 -10.21 7.84 -28.33
N LEU A 144 -11.33 8.50 -28.62
CA LEU A 144 -11.47 9.37 -29.79
C LEU A 144 -10.63 10.65 -29.66
N THR A 145 -10.61 11.27 -28.48
CA THR A 145 -9.94 12.56 -28.26
C THR A 145 -8.45 12.41 -27.97
N ALA A 146 -7.99 11.26 -27.47
CA ALA A 146 -6.61 11.10 -27.01
C ALA A 146 -5.56 11.36 -28.10
N ALA A 147 -5.70 10.77 -29.29
CA ALA A 147 -4.70 10.94 -30.35
C ALA A 147 -4.65 12.39 -30.90
N PRO A 148 -5.78 13.03 -31.24
CA PRO A 148 -5.79 14.45 -31.62
C PRO A 148 -5.22 15.36 -30.53
N LEU A 149 -5.56 15.10 -29.26
CA LEU A 149 -5.09 15.91 -28.13
C LEU A 149 -3.56 15.85 -27.98
N ARG A 150 -2.93 14.70 -28.26
CA ARG A 150 -1.47 14.58 -28.28
C ARG A 150 -0.81 15.46 -29.34
N VAL A 151 -1.43 15.58 -30.52
CA VAL A 151 -0.93 16.45 -31.58
C VAL A 151 -1.06 17.91 -31.17
N VAL A 152 -2.22 18.29 -30.63
CA VAL A 152 -2.48 19.65 -30.13
C VAL A 152 -1.47 20.03 -29.04
N ARG A 153 -1.19 19.14 -28.09
CA ARG A 153 -0.18 19.37 -27.05
C ARG A 153 1.14 19.83 -27.63
N THR A 154 1.64 19.22 -28.70
CA THR A 154 2.92 19.59 -29.34
C THR A 154 2.97 21.06 -29.73
N PHE A 155 1.85 21.62 -30.21
CA PHE A 155 1.75 23.05 -30.55
C PHE A 155 1.64 23.95 -29.31
N PHE A 156 1.00 23.47 -28.24
CA PHE A 156 0.81 24.22 -26.99
C PHE A 156 1.96 24.11 -25.99
N LEU A 157 3.01 23.32 -26.26
CA LEU A 157 4.17 23.16 -25.38
C LEU A 157 4.86 24.49 -25.04
N LEU A 158 5.07 25.36 -26.03
CA LEU A 158 5.78 26.63 -25.82
C LEU A 158 4.93 27.63 -24.98
N PRO A 159 3.64 27.89 -25.31
CA PRO A 159 2.77 28.70 -24.44
C PRO A 159 2.65 28.16 -23.02
N LEU A 160 2.49 26.83 -22.85
CA LEU A 160 2.36 26.22 -21.53
C LEU A 160 3.63 26.34 -20.70
N TRP A 161 4.80 26.21 -21.32
CA TRP A 161 6.07 26.42 -20.63
C TRP A 161 6.20 27.84 -20.08
N VAL A 162 5.81 28.86 -20.88
CA VAL A 162 5.79 30.27 -20.44
C VAL A 162 4.79 30.47 -19.30
N LEU A 163 3.59 29.90 -19.40
CA LEU A 163 2.52 30.09 -18.43
C LEU A 163 2.78 29.37 -17.09
N ASN A 164 3.30 28.15 -17.14
CA ASN A 164 3.73 27.42 -15.95
C ASN A 164 4.97 28.08 -15.32
N GLY A 165 5.88 28.60 -16.16
CA GLY A 165 7.02 29.39 -15.71
C GLY A 165 6.59 30.64 -14.94
N SER A 166 5.64 31.41 -15.47
CA SER A 166 5.12 32.61 -14.80
C SER A 166 4.34 32.27 -13.52
N ALA A 167 3.53 31.21 -13.52
CA ALA A 167 2.85 30.72 -12.33
C ALA A 167 3.84 30.36 -11.20
N ASN A 168 4.91 29.64 -11.54
CA ASN A 168 5.95 29.28 -10.57
C ASN A 168 6.69 30.51 -10.01
N VAL A 169 6.97 31.52 -10.83
CA VAL A 169 7.56 32.78 -10.37
C VAL A 169 6.61 33.51 -9.42
N LEU A 170 5.31 33.57 -9.73
CA LEU A 170 4.29 34.15 -8.84
C LEU A 170 4.18 33.39 -7.51
N LEU A 171 4.18 32.05 -7.55
CA LEU A 171 4.15 31.22 -6.34
C LEU A 171 5.40 31.42 -5.48
N GLN A 172 6.58 31.56 -6.10
CA GLN A 172 7.81 31.93 -5.40
C GLN A 172 7.71 33.30 -4.73
N LEU A 173 7.15 34.31 -5.41
CA LEU A 173 6.92 35.64 -4.84
C LEU A 173 5.94 35.63 -3.68
N MET A 174 4.98 34.69 -3.66
CA MET A 174 4.03 34.49 -2.57
C MET A 174 4.59 33.63 -1.42
N GLY A 175 5.86 33.21 -1.48
CA GLY A 175 6.49 32.38 -0.45
C GLY A 175 6.08 30.90 -0.50
N LEU A 176 5.40 30.47 -1.56
CA LEU A 176 4.96 29.08 -1.79
C LEU A 176 5.88 28.31 -2.76
N GLY A 177 7.09 28.81 -2.97
CA GLY A 177 8.04 28.23 -3.92
C GLY A 177 8.77 27.01 -3.35
N GLY A 178 8.34 25.79 -3.70
CA GLY A 178 9.14 24.59 -3.42
C GLY A 178 8.45 23.24 -3.58
N SER A 179 8.24 22.77 -4.81
CA SER A 179 8.20 21.33 -5.10
C SER A 179 8.78 21.05 -6.49
N LYS A 180 10.07 21.34 -6.67
CA LYS A 180 10.82 20.62 -7.70
C LYS A 180 10.87 19.17 -7.24
N HIS A 181 10.30 18.27 -8.05
CA HIS A 181 10.44 16.82 -7.94
C HIS A 181 11.88 16.42 -7.57
N HIS A 182 12.11 16.25 -6.27
CA HIS A 182 12.90 15.20 -5.68
C HIS A 182 11.99 14.68 -4.58
N GLU A 183 11.07 13.80 -4.97
CA GLU A 183 10.31 12.98 -4.03
C GLU A 183 11.31 12.01 -3.38
N THR A 184 12.13 12.56 -2.48
CA THR A 184 12.61 11.78 -1.35
C THR A 184 11.37 11.55 -0.49
N HIS A 185 10.59 10.53 -0.86
CA HIS A 185 9.49 10.07 -0.04
C HIS A 185 10.05 9.72 1.34
N SER A 186 9.38 10.19 2.40
CA SER A 186 9.70 9.68 3.73
C SER A 186 9.37 8.19 3.78
N GLU A 187 9.99 7.47 4.70
CA GLU A 187 9.67 6.06 4.92
C GLU A 187 8.17 5.85 5.18
N ASP A 188 7.56 6.74 5.97
CA ASP A 188 6.11 6.73 6.23
C ASP A 188 5.28 6.86 4.94
N GLU A 189 5.69 7.71 4.00
CA GLU A 189 5.00 7.88 2.73
C GLU A 189 5.17 6.64 1.83
N LEU A 190 6.36 6.03 1.83
CA LEU A 190 6.58 4.75 1.16
C LEU A 190 5.70 3.64 1.76
N ARG A 191 5.58 3.56 3.09
CA ARG A 191 4.67 2.61 3.76
C ARG A 191 3.22 2.82 3.32
N ILE A 192 2.76 4.07 3.20
CA ILE A 192 1.42 4.40 2.71
C ILE A 192 1.22 3.92 1.26
N LEU A 193 2.17 4.21 0.37
CA LEU A 193 2.10 3.81 -1.05
C LEU A 193 2.10 2.28 -1.21
N LEU A 194 2.91 1.57 -0.43
CA LEU A 194 2.98 0.10 -0.45
C LEU A 194 1.66 -0.53 0.03
N ASN A 195 1.06 0.01 1.09
CA ASN A 195 -0.25 -0.40 1.57
C ASN A 195 -1.37 -0.15 0.53
N GLN A 196 -1.34 1.00 -0.15
CA GLN A 196 -2.25 1.27 -1.27
C GLN A 196 -2.05 0.29 -2.44
N SER A 197 -0.81 -0.08 -2.74
CA SER A 197 -0.49 -1.07 -3.77
C SER A 197 -1.00 -2.48 -3.41
N GLN A 198 -0.90 -2.88 -2.14
CA GLN A 198 -1.44 -4.16 -1.66
C GLN A 198 -2.98 -4.17 -1.69
N SER A 199 -3.64 -3.14 -1.16
CA SER A 199 -5.12 -3.04 -1.14
C SER A 199 -5.75 -2.98 -2.53
N THR A 200 -5.01 -2.52 -3.54
CA THR A 200 -5.44 -2.54 -4.95
C THR A 200 -5.08 -3.84 -5.69
N GLY A 201 -4.50 -4.83 -4.98
CA GLY A 201 -4.13 -6.13 -5.52
C GLY A 201 -2.89 -6.14 -6.41
N MET A 202 -2.14 -5.02 -6.47
CA MET A 202 -0.91 -4.91 -7.26
C MET A 202 0.32 -5.48 -6.54
N MET A 203 0.20 -5.79 -5.26
CA MET A 203 1.25 -6.39 -4.42
C MET A 203 0.67 -7.49 -3.53
N THR A 204 1.40 -8.60 -3.39
CA THR A 204 1.03 -9.66 -2.45
C THR A 204 1.33 -9.25 -1.02
N PHE A 205 0.54 -9.74 -0.06
CA PHE A 205 0.75 -9.45 1.36
C PHE A 205 2.15 -9.87 1.85
N ARG A 206 2.63 -11.04 1.40
CA ARG A 206 4.00 -11.51 1.73
C ARG A 206 5.09 -10.53 1.27
N ARG A 207 4.91 -9.90 0.11
CA ARG A 207 5.87 -8.90 -0.40
C ARG A 207 5.80 -7.60 0.39
N LEU A 208 4.61 -7.18 0.81
CA LEU A 208 4.44 -6.03 1.70
C LEU A 208 5.17 -6.27 3.03
N LEU A 209 4.95 -7.42 3.67
CA LEU A 209 5.57 -7.78 4.95
C LEU A 209 7.10 -7.78 4.87
N PHE A 210 7.66 -8.34 3.78
CA PHE A 210 9.10 -8.30 3.55
C PHE A 210 9.65 -6.86 3.47
N LEU A 211 8.94 -5.95 2.78
CA LEU A 211 9.34 -4.56 2.68
C LEU A 211 9.20 -3.82 4.02
N GLU A 212 8.15 -4.11 4.79
CA GLU A 212 8.01 -3.57 6.16
C GLU A 212 9.16 -4.02 7.05
N ASN A 213 9.54 -5.29 7.02
CA ASN A 213 10.67 -5.81 7.79
C ASN A 213 12.00 -5.12 7.41
N VAL A 214 12.20 -4.78 6.12
CA VAL A 214 13.39 -4.03 5.67
C VAL A 214 13.43 -2.65 6.31
N PHE A 215 12.29 -1.98 6.41
CA PHE A 215 12.19 -0.69 7.08
C PHE A 215 12.42 -0.81 8.59
N ASP A 216 11.78 -1.79 9.24
CA ASP A 216 11.89 -2.02 10.68
C ASP A 216 13.32 -2.39 11.11
N LEU A 217 14.11 -3.01 10.23
CA LEU A 217 15.52 -3.35 10.49
C LEU A 217 16.37 -2.14 10.92
N GLY A 218 16.05 -0.94 10.42
CA GLY A 218 16.73 0.30 10.78
C GLY A 218 16.52 0.71 12.24
N GLU A 219 15.45 0.25 12.88
CA GLU A 219 15.10 0.55 14.28
C GLU A 219 15.46 -0.58 15.25
N LEU A 220 15.58 -1.82 14.73
CA LEU A 220 15.87 -2.99 15.55
C LEU A 220 17.28 -2.96 16.15
N VAL A 221 17.38 -3.42 17.39
CA VAL A 221 18.66 -3.57 18.10
C VAL A 221 18.99 -5.04 18.31
N VAL A 222 20.28 -5.34 18.56
CA VAL A 222 20.79 -6.70 18.76
C VAL A 222 19.99 -7.51 19.77
N ARG A 223 19.52 -6.90 20.87
CA ARG A 223 18.73 -7.62 21.89
C ARG A 223 17.43 -8.23 21.35
N ASP A 224 16.88 -7.68 20.26
CA ASP A 224 15.59 -8.09 19.70
C ASP A 224 15.73 -9.37 18.87
N ALA A 225 16.92 -9.60 18.29
CA ALA A 225 17.23 -10.77 17.44
C ALA A 225 18.15 -11.81 18.11
N MET A 226 18.89 -11.44 19.17
CA MET A 226 19.88 -12.34 19.78
C MET A 226 19.25 -13.55 20.49
N ARG A 227 19.99 -14.65 20.55
CA ARG A 227 19.69 -15.77 21.45
C ARG A 227 20.24 -15.49 22.85
N PRO A 228 19.40 -15.50 23.90
CA PRO A 228 19.85 -15.28 25.28
C PRO A 228 20.87 -16.32 25.70
N ARG A 229 21.87 -15.94 26.51
CA ARG A 229 22.96 -16.83 26.98
C ARG A 229 22.46 -18.16 27.57
N SER A 230 21.31 -18.17 28.24
CA SER A 230 20.71 -19.38 28.82
C SER A 230 20.28 -20.43 27.78
N GLN A 231 20.01 -19.99 26.55
CA GLN A 231 19.59 -20.84 25.42
C GLN A 231 20.77 -21.25 24.54
N VAL A 232 21.92 -20.60 24.67
CA VAL A 232 23.10 -20.89 23.86
C VAL A 232 23.76 -22.20 24.33
N ARG A 233 24.03 -23.09 23.38
CA ARG A 233 24.79 -24.31 23.61
C ARG A 233 26.24 -24.10 23.20
N CYS A 234 27.15 -24.30 24.13
CA CYS A 234 28.58 -24.10 23.92
C CYS A 234 29.33 -25.44 23.92
N MET A 235 30.43 -25.47 23.18
CA MET A 235 31.51 -26.43 23.38
C MET A 235 32.52 -25.88 24.39
N THR A 236 33.30 -26.75 25.03
CA THR A 236 34.33 -26.33 25.98
C THR A 236 35.64 -27.08 25.74
N THR A 237 36.77 -26.40 25.98
CA THR A 237 38.12 -26.99 25.94
C THR A 237 38.37 -27.99 27.06
N GLN A 238 37.53 -27.99 28.11
CA GLN A 238 37.58 -28.96 29.20
C GLN A 238 37.00 -30.32 28.83
N ASN A 239 36.11 -30.35 27.84
CA ASN A 239 35.50 -31.59 27.36
C ASN A 239 36.40 -32.25 26.33
N SER A 240 36.41 -33.58 26.32
CA SER A 240 37.01 -34.36 25.24
C SER A 240 36.34 -34.07 23.90
N TRP A 241 37.01 -34.43 22.81
CA TRP A 241 36.46 -34.31 21.46
C TRP A 241 35.13 -35.06 21.31
N GLU A 242 35.04 -36.30 21.81
CA GLU A 242 33.81 -37.11 21.73
C GLU A 242 32.66 -36.50 22.54
N GLU A 243 32.92 -35.91 23.71
CA GLU A 243 31.89 -35.22 24.49
C GLU A 243 31.36 -33.98 23.76
N ASN A 244 32.25 -33.17 23.17
CA ASN A 244 31.83 -32.03 22.33
C ASN A 244 31.07 -32.52 21.08
N LEU A 245 31.47 -33.64 20.48
CA LEU A 245 30.78 -34.25 19.35
C LEU A 245 29.39 -34.78 19.74
N GLN A 246 29.21 -35.29 20.96
CA GLN A 246 27.89 -35.65 21.49
C GLN A 246 26.97 -34.44 21.65
N ILE A 247 27.50 -33.29 22.09
CA ILE A 247 26.75 -32.02 22.10
C ILE A 247 26.30 -31.68 20.67
N ALA A 248 27.20 -31.77 19.70
CA ALA A 248 26.89 -31.52 18.30
C ALA A 248 25.80 -32.46 17.74
N ARG A 249 25.92 -33.76 18.02
CA ARG A 249 24.93 -34.78 17.59
C ARG A 249 23.56 -34.56 18.23
N ARG A 250 23.52 -34.09 19.48
CA ARG A 250 22.29 -33.85 20.23
C ARG A 250 21.54 -32.62 19.74
N TYR A 251 22.24 -31.50 19.54
CA TYR A 251 21.59 -30.21 19.25
C TYR A 251 21.63 -29.81 17.77
N ARG A 252 22.49 -30.44 16.94
CA ARG A 252 22.51 -30.31 15.48
C ARG A 252 22.67 -28.89 14.91
N PHE A 253 23.23 -27.96 15.68
CA PHE A 253 23.55 -26.62 15.19
C PHE A 253 24.79 -26.64 14.28
N SER A 254 24.85 -25.68 13.36
CA SER A 254 25.99 -25.51 12.46
C SER A 254 27.22 -24.91 13.14
N ARG A 255 27.02 -24.09 14.17
CA ARG A 255 28.08 -23.35 14.88
C ARG A 255 27.88 -23.39 16.38
N TYR A 256 28.97 -23.58 17.10
CA TYR A 256 29.00 -23.62 18.56
C TYR A 256 30.03 -22.62 19.09
N PRO A 257 29.67 -21.73 20.03
CA PRO A 257 30.67 -20.95 20.75
C PRO A 257 31.59 -21.88 21.55
N LEU A 258 32.90 -21.63 21.52
CA LEU A 258 33.89 -22.36 22.31
C LEU A 258 34.23 -21.57 23.57
N MET A 259 34.02 -22.20 24.72
CA MET A 259 34.43 -21.70 26.03
C MET A 259 35.81 -22.25 26.38
N ASP A 260 36.64 -21.42 27.01
CA ASP A 260 37.87 -21.87 27.65
C ASP A 260 37.68 -21.94 29.17
N ALA A 261 38.49 -22.75 29.85
CA ALA A 261 38.36 -23.00 31.29
C ALA A 261 38.35 -21.72 32.14
N ASP A 262 39.16 -20.73 31.74
CA ASP A 262 39.40 -19.50 32.49
C ASP A 262 38.59 -18.30 31.99
N SER A 263 37.71 -18.48 30.98
CA SER A 263 37.01 -17.38 30.33
C SER A 263 35.50 -17.40 30.60
N ALA A 264 34.96 -16.26 31.04
CA ALA A 264 33.52 -16.06 31.21
C ALA A 264 32.77 -15.80 29.89
N ILE A 265 33.51 -15.67 28.78
CA ILE A 265 33.05 -15.27 27.44
C ILE A 265 33.63 -16.26 26.41
N PRO A 266 32.91 -16.63 25.34
CA PRO A 266 33.45 -17.49 24.30
C PRO A 266 34.71 -16.89 23.65
N ILE A 267 35.74 -17.72 23.47
CA ILE A 267 37.00 -17.31 22.81
C ILE A 267 36.88 -17.27 21.29
N GLY A 268 35.87 -17.93 20.74
CA GLY A 268 35.54 -17.96 19.31
C GLY A 268 34.39 -18.93 19.03
N SER A 269 34.18 -19.29 17.78
CA SER A 269 33.18 -20.28 17.38
C SER A 269 33.81 -21.43 16.61
N VAL A 270 33.21 -22.61 16.72
CA VAL A 270 33.61 -23.82 16.03
C VAL A 270 32.47 -24.20 15.09
N HIS A 271 32.81 -24.49 13.83
CA HIS A 271 31.83 -24.93 12.84
C HIS A 271 31.77 -26.46 12.81
N LEU A 272 30.57 -27.05 12.74
CA LEU A 272 30.38 -28.50 12.77
C LEU A 272 31.20 -29.21 11.68
N LYS A 273 31.19 -28.68 10.45
CA LYS A 273 32.03 -29.19 9.35
C LYS A 273 33.52 -29.27 9.73
N ASP A 274 34.07 -28.27 10.42
CA ASP A 274 35.49 -28.31 10.81
C ASP A 274 35.76 -29.39 11.86
N VAL A 275 34.81 -29.63 12.77
CA VAL A 275 34.87 -30.76 13.72
C VAL A 275 34.81 -32.10 12.98
N LEU A 276 33.95 -32.23 11.96
CA LEU A 276 33.81 -33.50 11.23
C LEU A 276 35.02 -33.82 10.35
N PHE A 277 35.61 -32.81 9.69
CA PHE A 277 36.64 -33.02 8.68
C PHE A 277 38.08 -32.96 9.21
N ASN A 278 38.35 -32.27 10.32
CA ASN A 278 39.72 -32.12 10.80
C ASN A 278 40.21 -33.25 11.70
N GLY A 279 39.34 -34.23 12.01
CA GLY A 279 39.67 -35.44 12.78
C GLY A 279 40.16 -35.15 14.21
N GLU A 280 40.34 -36.20 15.00
CA GLU A 280 40.87 -36.14 16.38
C GLU A 280 42.36 -35.76 16.42
N GLN A 281 42.78 -34.65 15.80
CA GLN A 281 44.14 -34.14 15.96
C GLN A 281 44.29 -33.52 17.35
N GLY A 282 44.48 -34.37 18.36
CA GLY A 282 44.94 -33.98 19.69
C GLY A 282 43.87 -33.51 20.67
N ASN A 283 42.59 -33.84 20.45
CA ASN A 283 41.48 -33.49 21.35
C ASN A 283 41.24 -31.98 21.53
N ASP A 284 41.90 -31.12 20.74
CA ASP A 284 41.85 -29.66 20.90
C ASP A 284 41.02 -29.01 19.79
N LEU A 285 40.06 -28.18 20.18
CA LEU A 285 39.18 -27.41 19.29
C LEU A 285 39.78 -26.03 18.93
N LYS A 286 40.86 -25.60 19.59
CA LYS A 286 41.53 -24.31 19.32
C LYS A 286 42.04 -24.16 17.88
N PRO A 287 42.60 -25.20 17.21
CA PRO A 287 43.08 -25.07 15.83
C PRO A 287 41.99 -24.75 14.79
N ILE A 288 40.73 -25.08 15.10
CA ILE A 288 39.57 -24.90 14.21
C ILE A 288 38.69 -23.71 14.62
N LEU A 289 39.23 -22.84 15.48
CA LEU A 289 38.51 -21.67 16.00
C LEU A 289 38.31 -20.62 14.90
N ARG A 290 37.06 -20.18 14.75
CA ARG A 290 36.67 -19.05 13.91
C ARG A 290 36.40 -17.81 14.77
N PRO A 291 36.74 -16.60 14.29
CA PRO A 291 36.55 -15.37 15.04
C PRO A 291 35.07 -15.09 15.30
N LEU A 292 34.78 -14.44 16.43
CA LEU A 292 33.48 -13.89 16.77
C LEU A 292 33.54 -12.37 16.78
N LEU A 293 32.52 -11.73 16.24
CA LEU A 293 32.33 -10.30 16.42
C LEU A 293 31.89 -10.02 17.87
N THR A 294 32.24 -8.88 18.44
CA THR A 294 31.73 -8.46 19.75
C THR A 294 30.82 -7.26 19.55
N VAL A 295 29.57 -7.38 19.98
CA VAL A 295 28.54 -6.33 19.86
C VAL A 295 27.87 -6.07 21.20
N THR A 296 27.24 -4.90 21.34
CA THR A 296 26.43 -4.56 22.51
C THR A 296 24.95 -4.85 22.26
N GLU A 297 24.17 -5.06 23.32
CA GLU A 297 22.72 -5.30 23.23
C GLU A 297 21.95 -4.16 22.54
N THR A 298 22.46 -2.94 22.63
CA THR A 298 21.84 -1.72 22.09
C THR A 298 22.38 -1.32 20.72
N ALA A 299 23.30 -2.10 20.13
CA ALA A 299 23.77 -1.83 18.78
C ALA A 299 22.64 -2.05 17.77
N LEU A 300 22.57 -1.21 16.74
CA LEU A 300 21.61 -1.35 15.65
C LEU A 300 21.91 -2.59 14.83
N LEU A 301 20.87 -3.37 14.53
CA LEU A 301 21.00 -4.64 13.82
C LEU A 301 21.55 -4.45 12.40
N GLU A 302 21.11 -3.40 11.70
CA GLU A 302 21.62 -3.01 10.38
C GLU A 302 23.14 -2.75 10.39
N SER A 303 23.64 -2.04 11.41
CA SER A 303 25.07 -1.76 11.54
C SER A 303 25.88 -3.03 11.81
N VAL A 304 25.34 -3.93 12.63
CA VAL A 304 25.96 -5.23 12.91
C VAL A 304 25.99 -6.10 11.65
N LEU A 305 24.90 -6.13 10.87
CA LEU A 305 24.84 -6.82 9.58
C LEU A 305 25.94 -6.36 8.64
N ALA A 306 26.08 -5.04 8.46
CA ALA A 306 27.10 -4.45 7.61
C ALA A 306 28.52 -4.81 8.08
N GLU A 307 28.76 -4.84 9.39
CA GLU A 307 30.05 -5.23 9.96
C GLU A 307 30.35 -6.73 9.76
N MET A 308 29.36 -7.60 9.98
CA MET A 308 29.45 -9.04 9.76
C MET A 308 29.77 -9.35 8.29
N GLN A 309 29.09 -8.70 7.34
CA GLN A 309 29.35 -8.81 5.90
C GLN A 309 30.75 -8.32 5.53
N LYS A 310 31.15 -7.14 6.02
CA LYS A 310 32.46 -6.56 5.73
C LYS A 310 33.61 -7.42 6.22
N LYS A 311 33.49 -7.97 7.44
CA LYS A 311 34.52 -8.84 8.05
C LYS A 311 34.39 -10.30 7.64
N ARG A 312 33.32 -10.69 6.93
CA ARG A 312 32.96 -12.09 6.62
C ARG A 312 32.88 -12.97 7.88
N ILE A 313 32.32 -12.42 8.95
CA ILE A 313 32.11 -13.11 10.22
C ILE A 313 30.62 -13.38 10.39
N HIS A 314 30.26 -14.63 10.63
CA HIS A 314 28.86 -15.08 10.63
C HIS A 314 28.26 -15.21 12.04
N ALA A 315 29.02 -14.87 13.08
CA ALA A 315 28.55 -14.96 14.45
C ALA A 315 29.17 -13.88 15.35
N ALA A 316 28.40 -13.46 16.35
CA ALA A 316 28.77 -12.43 17.30
C ALA A 316 28.42 -12.85 18.73
N ILE A 317 29.27 -12.45 19.68
CA ILE A 317 28.93 -12.44 21.09
C ILE A 317 28.30 -11.10 21.46
N VAL A 318 27.22 -11.16 22.23
CA VAL A 318 26.52 -9.98 22.71
C VAL A 318 26.88 -9.72 24.16
N LYS A 319 27.21 -8.46 24.46
CA LYS A 319 27.56 -8.02 25.82
C LYS A 319 26.64 -6.91 26.30
N ASP A 320 26.42 -6.87 27.61
CA ASP A 320 25.80 -5.73 28.27
C ASP A 320 26.77 -4.54 28.38
N ALA A 321 26.29 -3.42 28.92
CA ALA A 321 27.09 -2.22 29.17
C ALA A 321 28.26 -2.43 30.15
N LYS A 322 28.26 -3.52 30.93
CA LYS A 322 29.33 -3.89 31.88
C LYS A 322 30.32 -4.89 31.27
N GLY A 323 30.12 -5.29 30.01
CA GLY A 323 30.98 -6.25 29.31
C GLY A 323 30.67 -7.72 29.63
N VAL A 324 29.57 -8.01 30.33
CA VAL A 324 29.12 -9.37 30.65
C VAL A 324 28.50 -9.99 29.40
N TRP A 325 28.83 -11.25 29.11
CA TRP A 325 28.22 -11.99 28.01
C TRP A 325 26.75 -12.31 28.31
N THR A 326 25.84 -11.78 27.48
CA THR A 326 24.39 -11.90 27.66
C THR A 326 23.68 -12.66 26.55
N GLY A 327 24.29 -12.76 25.37
CA GLY A 327 23.66 -13.46 24.24
C GLY A 327 24.61 -13.80 23.10
N TYR A 328 24.07 -14.48 22.10
CA TYR A 328 24.76 -14.89 20.88
C TYR A 328 23.89 -14.53 19.69
N LEU A 329 24.50 -14.00 18.63
CA LEU A 329 23.81 -13.58 17.42
C LEU A 329 24.50 -14.18 16.20
N THR A 330 23.73 -14.74 15.28
CA THR A 330 24.24 -15.23 13.99
C THR A 330 23.80 -14.34 12.84
N LEU A 331 24.48 -14.46 11.69
CA LEU A 331 24.08 -13.75 10.48
C LEU A 331 22.68 -14.21 10.04
N GLU A 332 22.39 -15.49 10.26
CA GLU A 332 21.11 -16.12 10.00
C GLU A 332 19.99 -15.48 10.85
N ASP A 333 20.21 -15.24 12.15
CA ASP A 333 19.24 -14.54 13.02
C ASP A 333 18.95 -13.12 12.50
N VAL A 334 19.96 -12.40 11.97
CA VAL A 334 19.75 -11.05 11.42
C VAL A 334 18.95 -11.08 10.11
N ILE A 335 19.21 -12.06 9.25
CA ILE A 335 18.48 -12.23 7.99
C ILE A 335 17.02 -12.68 8.27
N GLU A 336 16.81 -13.47 9.33
CA GLU A 336 15.48 -13.91 9.77
C GLU A 336 14.55 -12.71 10.07
N GLU A 337 15.07 -11.63 10.67
CA GLU A 337 14.28 -10.42 10.93
C GLU A 337 13.79 -9.74 9.64
N ILE A 338 14.50 -9.90 8.51
CA ILE A 338 14.11 -9.34 7.21
C ILE A 338 13.16 -10.29 6.48
N VAL A 339 13.56 -11.56 6.33
CA VAL A 339 12.88 -12.53 5.47
C VAL A 339 11.67 -13.17 6.16
N GLY A 340 11.61 -13.06 7.50
CA GLY A 340 10.76 -13.90 8.33
C GLY A 340 11.37 -15.29 8.53
N THR A 341 10.68 -16.16 9.27
CA THR A 341 11.17 -17.50 9.61
C THR A 341 11.41 -18.33 8.36
N ILE A 342 12.67 -18.56 8.01
CA ILE A 342 13.07 -19.64 7.10
C ILE A 342 13.21 -20.88 7.99
N ARG A 343 12.38 -21.90 7.76
CA ARG A 343 12.49 -23.16 8.51
C ARG A 343 13.89 -23.75 8.29
N ASP A 344 14.67 -23.86 9.35
CA ASP A 344 15.85 -24.73 9.33
C ASP A 344 15.34 -26.18 9.24
N GLU A 345 15.92 -26.97 8.36
CA GLU A 345 15.56 -28.39 8.15
C GLU A 345 15.79 -29.24 9.41
N PHE A 346 16.51 -28.69 10.41
CA PHE A 346 16.92 -29.37 11.64
C PHE A 346 16.41 -28.72 12.94
N GLU A 347 15.56 -27.68 12.87
CA GLU A 347 14.96 -27.06 14.06
C GLU A 347 13.77 -27.88 14.61
N ASP A 348 13.93 -28.46 15.79
CA ASP A 348 12.86 -29.07 16.59
C ASP A 348 12.10 -28.01 17.44
N GLU A 349 11.61 -26.91 16.84
CA GLU A 349 10.56 -26.13 17.51
C GLU A 349 9.21 -26.80 17.25
N GLU A 350 8.41 -27.07 18.30
CA GLU A 350 7.04 -27.58 18.13
C GLU A 350 6.29 -26.68 17.14
N PRO A 351 5.80 -27.22 16.01
CA PRO A 351 5.09 -26.42 15.02
C PRO A 351 3.90 -25.73 15.69
N ILE A 352 3.85 -24.40 15.58
CA ILE A 352 2.71 -23.62 16.05
C ILE A 352 1.58 -23.87 15.07
N HIS A 353 0.61 -24.69 15.47
CA HIS A 353 -0.60 -24.89 14.70
C HIS A 353 -1.63 -23.84 15.06
N LEU A 354 -2.28 -23.25 14.06
CA LEU A 354 -3.43 -22.38 14.24
C LEU A 354 -4.53 -23.10 15.03
N SER A 355 -4.71 -24.40 14.77
CA SER A 355 -5.66 -25.24 15.50
C SER A 355 -5.41 -25.35 17.01
N ASP A 356 -4.18 -25.12 17.47
CA ASP A 356 -3.85 -25.19 18.90
C ASP A 356 -4.20 -23.89 19.63
N SER A 357 -4.28 -22.78 18.88
CA SER A 357 -4.61 -21.45 19.39
C SER A 357 -6.09 -21.09 19.22
N LEU A 358 -6.83 -21.87 18.42
CA LEU A 358 -8.25 -21.69 18.13
C LEU A 358 -9.09 -22.82 18.76
N LEU A 359 -10.05 -22.44 19.61
CA LEU A 359 -11.02 -23.35 20.21
C LEU A 359 -12.42 -23.05 19.65
N GLU A 360 -13.33 -24.04 19.71
CA GLU A 360 -14.70 -23.87 19.23
C GLU A 360 -15.45 -22.72 19.94
N ASP A 361 -15.20 -22.52 21.23
CA ASP A 361 -15.82 -21.46 22.03
C ASP A 361 -15.31 -20.04 21.70
N ARG A 362 -14.30 -19.94 20.83
CA ARG A 362 -13.69 -18.70 20.32
C ARG A 362 -14.13 -18.35 18.90
N VAL A 363 -14.99 -19.19 18.31
CA VAL A 363 -15.59 -18.93 17.00
C VAL A 363 -16.98 -18.35 17.18
N HIS A 364 -17.16 -17.11 16.75
CA HIS A 364 -18.42 -16.38 16.87
C HIS A 364 -19.01 -16.09 15.50
N LEU A 365 -20.07 -16.82 15.19
CA LEU A 365 -20.86 -16.64 13.98
C LEU A 365 -21.97 -15.60 14.21
N HIS A 366 -22.40 -14.94 13.14
CA HIS A 366 -23.52 -13.99 13.13
C HIS A 366 -23.30 -12.79 14.07
N ILE A 367 -22.11 -12.18 13.98
CA ILE A 367 -21.80 -10.91 14.64
C ILE A 367 -22.16 -9.77 13.69
N GLU A 368 -22.99 -8.84 14.18
CA GLU A 368 -23.27 -7.58 13.50
C GLU A 368 -22.69 -6.45 14.36
N ALA A 369 -21.85 -5.63 13.77
CA ALA A 369 -21.16 -4.53 14.44
C ALA A 369 -20.87 -3.40 13.44
N GLU A 370 -20.84 -2.18 13.94
CA GLU A 370 -20.52 -0.97 13.18
C GLU A 370 -19.03 -0.64 13.22
N SER A 371 -18.22 -1.43 13.93
CA SER A 371 -16.76 -1.35 13.92
C SER A 371 -16.10 -2.66 14.31
N THR A 372 -14.83 -2.81 13.93
CA THR A 372 -13.97 -3.93 14.35
C THR A 372 -13.92 -4.08 15.87
N ILE A 373 -13.76 -2.98 16.60
CA ILE A 373 -13.66 -2.99 18.07
C ILE A 373 -14.99 -3.41 18.72
N GLU A 374 -16.12 -2.96 18.16
CA GLU A 374 -17.43 -3.41 18.62
C GLU A 374 -17.63 -4.91 18.36
N ALA A 375 -17.20 -5.42 17.20
CA ALA A 375 -17.27 -6.85 16.90
C ALA A 375 -16.46 -7.68 17.90
N VAL A 376 -15.24 -7.24 18.22
CA VAL A 376 -14.38 -7.86 19.25
C VAL A 376 -15.05 -7.81 20.62
N ARG A 377 -15.67 -6.69 21.00
CA ARG A 377 -16.40 -6.55 22.26
C ARG A 377 -17.57 -7.52 22.36
N ILE A 378 -18.37 -7.65 21.30
CA ILE A 378 -19.51 -8.60 21.27
C ILE A 378 -18.98 -10.04 21.36
N ALA A 379 -17.93 -10.39 20.62
CA ALA A 379 -17.32 -11.72 20.67
C ALA A 379 -16.86 -12.06 22.10
N LEU A 380 -16.06 -11.20 22.73
CA LEU A 380 -15.60 -11.39 24.10
C LEU A 380 -16.73 -11.48 25.13
N SER A 381 -17.84 -10.75 24.92
CA SER A 381 -19.01 -10.81 25.83
C SER A 381 -19.76 -12.15 25.78
N ARG A 382 -19.64 -12.90 24.67
CA ARG A 382 -20.25 -14.22 24.49
C ARG A 382 -19.37 -15.35 25.04
N MET A 383 -18.12 -15.05 25.40
CA MET A 383 -17.19 -16.02 25.97
C MET A 383 -17.41 -16.18 27.48
N LYS A 384 -17.11 -17.37 28.00
CA LYS A 384 -17.12 -17.60 29.45
C LYS A 384 -15.90 -16.92 30.08
N ARG A 385 -16.07 -16.38 31.28
CA ARG A 385 -14.98 -15.67 31.98
C ARG A 385 -13.77 -16.59 32.26
N GLU A 386 -14.00 -17.89 32.41
CA GLU A 386 -12.96 -18.90 32.60
C GLU A 386 -12.14 -19.21 31.34
N SER A 387 -12.64 -18.87 30.13
CA SER A 387 -11.94 -19.19 28.87
C SER A 387 -10.91 -18.13 28.46
N LEU A 388 -10.89 -16.99 29.16
CA LEU A 388 -9.97 -15.88 28.92
C LEU A 388 -9.03 -15.69 30.13
N PRO A 389 -7.71 -15.84 29.96
CA PRO A 389 -6.73 -15.64 31.04
C PRO A 389 -6.54 -14.16 31.43
N ILE A 390 -7.13 -13.23 30.68
CA ILE A 390 -6.99 -11.78 30.84
C ILE A 390 -8.39 -11.14 30.78
N ALA A 391 -8.59 -10.04 31.52
CA ALA A 391 -9.86 -9.31 31.51
C ALA A 391 -10.20 -8.75 30.12
N ALA A 392 -11.46 -8.92 29.68
CA ALA A 392 -11.92 -8.49 28.36
C ALA A 392 -11.66 -7.00 28.08
N ASP A 393 -11.80 -6.12 29.07
CA ASP A 393 -11.53 -4.68 28.89
C ASP A 393 -10.07 -4.39 28.54
N GLN A 394 -9.13 -5.16 29.09
CA GLN A 394 -7.70 -5.01 28.78
C GLN A 394 -7.40 -5.48 27.35
N ILE A 395 -8.05 -6.56 26.91
CA ILE A 395 -7.95 -7.06 25.52
C ILE A 395 -8.48 -6.01 24.55
N ILE A 396 -9.67 -5.46 24.81
CA ILE A 396 -10.31 -4.47 23.95
C ILE A 396 -9.43 -3.22 23.82
N ARG A 397 -8.90 -2.69 24.93
CA ARG A 397 -8.01 -1.53 24.90
C ARG A 397 -6.74 -1.78 24.09
N ALA A 398 -6.11 -2.94 24.27
CA ALA A 398 -4.89 -3.27 23.54
C ALA A 398 -5.12 -3.42 22.03
N VAL A 399 -6.24 -4.03 21.62
CA VAL A 399 -6.64 -4.12 20.21
C VAL A 399 -6.98 -2.74 19.65
N GLU A 400 -7.70 -1.91 20.41
CA GLU A 400 -8.06 -0.55 20.02
C GLU A 400 -6.85 0.37 19.85
N GLU A 401 -5.89 0.34 20.77
CA GLU A 401 -4.64 1.10 20.65
C GLU A 401 -3.84 0.66 19.41
N ARG A 402 -3.83 -0.65 19.10
CA ARG A 402 -3.10 -1.17 17.95
C ARG A 402 -3.78 -0.83 16.61
N GLU A 403 -5.09 -1.01 16.51
CA GLU A 403 -5.88 -0.68 15.31
C GLU A 403 -5.91 0.83 15.02
N ARG A 404 -5.69 1.70 16.01
CA ARG A 404 -5.52 3.15 15.78
C ARG A 404 -4.23 3.53 15.08
N LEU A 405 -3.19 2.69 15.20
CA LEU A 405 -1.87 2.94 14.63
C LEU A 405 -1.75 2.33 13.23
N ILE A 406 -2.24 1.10 13.06
CA ILE A 406 -2.16 0.35 11.80
C ILE A 406 -3.46 -0.45 11.63
N GLU A 407 -4.16 -0.24 10.52
CA GLU A 407 -5.35 -1.00 10.18
C GLU A 407 -4.96 -2.35 9.58
N THR A 408 -5.59 -3.42 10.05
CA THR A 408 -5.33 -4.79 9.58
C THR A 408 -6.41 -5.32 8.66
N TYR A 409 -6.84 -4.52 7.69
CA TYR A 409 -7.67 -5.03 6.60
C TYR A 409 -6.78 -5.72 5.57
N LEU A 410 -7.00 -7.03 5.35
CA LEU A 410 -6.16 -7.85 4.47
C LEU A 410 -6.69 -7.89 3.02
N GLY A 411 -7.80 -7.22 2.71
CA GLY A 411 -8.50 -7.37 1.44
C GLY A 411 -9.45 -8.57 1.42
N ARG A 412 -10.20 -8.77 0.33
CA ARG A 412 -11.13 -9.92 0.14
C ARG A 412 -12.12 -10.12 1.29
N HIS A 413 -12.59 -9.04 1.91
CA HIS A 413 -13.52 -9.07 3.05
C HIS A 413 -12.95 -9.72 4.32
N LEU A 414 -11.64 -9.62 4.54
CA LEU A 414 -10.95 -10.18 5.71
C LEU A 414 -10.28 -9.07 6.53
N GLY A 415 -10.48 -9.11 7.86
CA GLY A 415 -9.73 -8.30 8.81
C GLY A 415 -8.94 -9.15 9.79
N MET A 416 -7.84 -8.62 10.33
CA MET A 416 -6.96 -9.35 11.24
C MET A 416 -6.52 -8.50 12.44
N PRO A 417 -7.47 -8.12 13.32
CA PRO A 417 -7.17 -7.28 14.47
C PRO A 417 -6.22 -8.03 15.39
N HIS A 418 -5.18 -7.37 15.90
CA HIS A 418 -4.19 -8.07 16.70
C HIS A 418 -3.66 -7.24 17.86
N ALA A 419 -3.27 -7.90 18.94
CA ALA A 419 -2.69 -7.26 20.10
C ALA A 419 -1.69 -8.17 20.83
N ARG A 420 -0.62 -7.56 21.35
CA ARG A 420 0.30 -8.23 22.27
C ARG A 420 -0.12 -7.92 23.70
N LEU A 421 -0.35 -8.96 24.50
CA LEU A 421 -0.90 -8.83 25.84
C LEU A 421 0.12 -9.27 26.92
N PRO A 422 0.42 -8.40 27.90
CA PRO A 422 1.23 -8.79 29.05
C PRO A 422 0.43 -9.75 29.94
N GLY A 423 1.08 -10.83 30.40
CA GLY A 423 0.46 -11.87 31.24
C GLY A 423 -0.16 -13.04 30.47
N LEU A 424 -0.19 -12.97 29.13
CA LEU A 424 -0.64 -14.09 28.30
C LEU A 424 0.49 -15.13 28.15
N GLN A 425 0.22 -16.42 28.40
CA GLN A 425 1.23 -17.48 28.27
C GLN A 425 1.24 -18.17 26.90
N LYS A 426 0.08 -18.28 26.25
CA LYS A 426 -0.11 -18.91 24.94
C LYS A 426 -0.96 -18.00 24.05
N ALA A 427 -0.72 -18.04 22.74
CA ALA A 427 -1.53 -17.30 21.80
C ALA A 427 -3.00 -17.75 21.81
N ILE A 428 -3.89 -16.81 21.54
CA ILE A 428 -5.33 -17.01 21.43
C ILE A 428 -5.77 -16.42 20.11
N VAL A 429 -6.50 -17.20 19.32
CA VAL A 429 -7.15 -16.74 18.09
C VAL A 429 -8.66 -16.77 18.29
N LEU A 430 -9.33 -15.67 17.94
CA LEU A 430 -10.79 -15.61 17.82
C LEU A 430 -11.14 -15.52 16.34
N VAL A 431 -12.20 -16.21 15.92
CA VAL A 431 -12.75 -16.08 14.57
C VAL A 431 -14.13 -15.46 14.68
N ILE A 432 -14.33 -14.34 14.01
CA ILE A 432 -15.60 -13.62 14.00
C ILE A 432 -16.13 -13.60 12.56
N ARG A 433 -17.38 -14.03 12.37
CA ARG A 433 -18.04 -13.95 11.06
C ARG A 433 -19.25 -13.02 11.10
N SER A 434 -19.32 -12.11 10.13
CA SER A 434 -20.45 -11.20 9.90
C SER A 434 -21.08 -11.42 8.54
N GLU A 435 -22.40 -11.59 8.50
CA GLU A 435 -23.14 -11.71 7.24
C GLU A 435 -23.30 -10.37 6.52
N LYS A 436 -23.57 -9.29 7.28
CA LYS A 436 -23.69 -7.92 6.73
C LYS A 436 -22.33 -7.29 6.41
N GLY A 437 -21.27 -7.84 6.98
CA GLY A 437 -19.92 -7.32 6.90
C GLY A 437 -19.70 -6.15 7.86
N ILE A 438 -18.55 -6.14 8.50
CA ILE A 438 -18.13 -5.13 9.47
C ILE A 438 -17.37 -4.04 8.71
N PRO A 439 -17.75 -2.77 8.82
CA PRO A 439 -17.03 -1.68 8.18
C PRO A 439 -15.63 -1.55 8.80
N TYR A 440 -14.63 -1.44 7.93
CA TYR A 440 -13.28 -1.02 8.29
C TYR A 440 -13.11 0.45 7.97
N ARG A 441 -12.29 1.15 8.75
CA ARG A 441 -11.83 2.49 8.37
C ARG A 441 -10.88 2.35 7.15
N GLY A 442 -10.68 3.42 6.40
CA GLY A 442 -9.79 3.41 5.23
C GLY A 442 -10.29 2.70 3.96
N THR A 443 -11.32 1.86 4.01
CA THR A 443 -11.88 1.14 2.85
C THR A 443 -13.41 1.23 2.75
N ILE A 444 -13.94 1.12 1.53
CA ILE A 444 -15.39 1.02 1.29
C ILE A 444 -15.85 -0.44 1.45
N GLU A 445 -14.93 -1.40 1.41
CA GLU A 445 -15.22 -2.81 1.57
C GLU A 445 -15.50 -3.16 3.03
N ARG A 446 -16.35 -4.16 3.24
CA ARG A 446 -16.70 -4.67 4.56
C ARG A 446 -16.05 -6.01 4.81
N ALA A 447 -15.52 -6.20 6.02
CA ALA A 447 -14.94 -7.46 6.45
C ALA A 447 -16.04 -8.44 6.90
N HIS A 448 -16.17 -9.57 6.21
CA HIS A 448 -17.08 -10.65 6.57
C HIS A 448 -16.45 -11.67 7.53
N LEU A 449 -15.12 -11.73 7.58
CA LEU A 449 -14.34 -12.58 8.48
C LEU A 449 -13.30 -11.73 9.21
N LEU A 450 -13.18 -11.91 10.53
CA LEU A 450 -12.09 -11.37 11.32
C LEU A 450 -11.34 -12.48 12.05
N PHE A 451 -10.01 -12.42 12.02
CA PHE A 451 -9.13 -13.26 12.83
C PHE A 451 -8.47 -12.40 13.88
N VAL A 452 -8.97 -12.45 15.12
CA VAL A 452 -8.43 -11.65 16.22
C VAL A 452 -7.27 -12.40 16.86
N LEU A 453 -6.06 -11.86 16.75
CA LEU A 453 -4.83 -12.48 17.23
C LEU A 453 -4.38 -11.84 18.55
N LEU A 454 -4.37 -12.62 19.62
CA LEU A 454 -3.89 -12.20 20.94
C LEU A 454 -2.65 -13.01 21.30
N THR A 455 -1.50 -12.35 21.45
CA THR A 455 -0.21 -13.02 21.61
C THR A 455 0.59 -12.51 22.81
N PRO A 456 1.44 -13.34 23.46
CA PRO A 456 2.31 -12.88 24.54
C PRO A 456 3.30 -11.80 24.11
N THR A 457 3.53 -10.77 24.96
CA THR A 457 4.50 -9.69 24.66
C THR A 457 5.94 -10.19 24.49
N GLY A 458 6.32 -11.27 25.20
CA GLY A 458 7.67 -11.85 25.16
C GLY A 458 7.92 -12.86 24.04
N GLN A 459 6.96 -13.07 23.13
CA GLN A 459 7.06 -14.05 22.04
C GLN A 459 6.65 -13.43 20.69
N PRO A 460 7.41 -12.44 20.18
CA PRO A 460 7.06 -11.75 18.92
C PRO A 460 6.99 -12.71 17.72
N ARG A 461 7.80 -13.79 17.73
CA ARG A 461 7.83 -14.81 16.68
C ARG A 461 6.51 -15.58 16.52
N VAL A 462 5.80 -15.85 17.62
CA VAL A 462 4.50 -16.55 17.60
C VAL A 462 3.45 -15.73 16.86
N HIS A 463 3.51 -14.42 17.03
CA HIS A 463 2.61 -13.48 16.37
C HIS A 463 2.77 -13.46 14.86
N GLN A 464 4.01 -13.26 14.40
CA GLN A 464 4.31 -13.22 12.97
C GLN A 464 4.00 -14.58 12.30
N ARG A 465 4.27 -15.70 12.98
CA ARG A 465 3.93 -17.04 12.46
C ARG A 465 2.43 -17.25 12.30
N LEU A 466 1.62 -16.93 13.30
CA LEU A 466 0.16 -17.07 13.20
C LEU A 466 -0.43 -16.15 12.12
N GLN A 467 0.11 -14.93 11.99
CA GLN A 467 -0.27 -14.02 10.91
C GLN A 467 0.05 -14.61 9.54
N ALA A 468 1.26 -15.13 9.35
CA ALA A 468 1.68 -15.76 8.10
C ALA A 468 0.81 -16.99 7.77
N ILE A 469 0.56 -17.89 8.73
CA ILE A 469 -0.27 -19.08 8.53
C ILE A 469 -1.67 -18.71 8.05
N ILE A 470 -2.34 -17.78 8.74
CA ILE A 470 -3.70 -17.37 8.38
C ILE A 470 -3.69 -16.62 7.03
N ALA A 471 -2.70 -15.77 6.76
CA ALA A 471 -2.58 -15.08 5.48
C ALA A 471 -2.39 -16.08 4.33
N THR A 472 -1.48 -17.05 4.47
CA THR A 472 -1.24 -18.11 3.49
C THR A 472 -2.49 -18.96 3.26
N LEU A 473 -3.16 -19.39 4.33
CA LEU A 473 -4.39 -20.17 4.24
C LEU A 473 -5.50 -19.48 3.45
N LEU A 474 -5.56 -18.15 3.54
CA LEU A 474 -6.63 -17.35 2.94
C LEU A 474 -6.25 -16.73 1.59
N ASP A 475 -4.96 -16.64 1.28
CA ASP A 475 -4.46 -16.09 0.02
C ASP A 475 -4.20 -17.17 -1.04
N GLU A 476 -3.64 -18.33 -0.64
CA GLU A 476 -3.26 -19.41 -1.55
C GLU A 476 -4.44 -20.33 -1.95
N SER A 477 -5.57 -20.27 -1.23
CA SER A 477 -6.77 -21.04 -1.52
C SER A 477 -7.98 -20.13 -1.64
N GLU A 478 -8.56 -20.01 -2.84
CA GLU A 478 -9.87 -19.35 -3.00
C GLU A 478 -11.00 -20.11 -2.29
N PHE A 479 -10.80 -21.40 -2.02
CA PHE A 479 -11.82 -22.31 -1.49
C PHE A 479 -11.98 -22.19 0.03
N ILE A 480 -10.90 -21.94 0.78
CA ILE A 480 -10.94 -21.85 2.24
C ILE A 480 -11.79 -20.65 2.72
N PRO A 481 -11.59 -19.40 2.22
CA PRO A 481 -12.42 -18.26 2.59
C PRO A 481 -13.90 -18.48 2.29
N GLU A 482 -14.26 -19.08 1.14
CA GLU A 482 -15.65 -19.39 0.80
C GLU A 482 -16.27 -20.40 1.78
N ARG A 483 -15.53 -21.46 2.13
CA ARG A 483 -16.00 -22.44 3.11
C ARG A 483 -16.18 -21.82 4.49
N LEU A 484 -15.27 -20.96 4.93
CA LEU A 484 -15.40 -20.22 6.18
C LEU A 484 -16.62 -19.29 6.17
N ARG A 485 -16.94 -18.67 5.02
CA ARG A 485 -18.15 -17.85 4.87
C ARG A 485 -19.43 -18.67 4.94
N THR A 486 -19.42 -19.92 4.48
CA THR A 486 -20.62 -20.77 4.41
C THR A 486 -20.78 -21.74 5.59
N ALA A 487 -19.77 -21.89 6.45
CA ALA A 487 -19.77 -22.78 7.62
C ALA A 487 -20.97 -22.51 8.55
N ARG A 488 -21.67 -23.54 8.98
CA ARG A 488 -22.89 -23.39 9.79
C ARG A 488 -22.63 -23.45 11.28
N THR A 489 -21.50 -24.01 11.68
CA THR A 489 -21.18 -24.24 13.10
C THR A 489 -19.74 -23.83 13.45
N PRO A 490 -19.47 -23.46 14.71
CA PRO A 490 -18.12 -23.25 15.23
C PRO A 490 -17.15 -24.40 14.96
N ALA A 491 -17.60 -25.64 15.16
CA ALA A 491 -16.81 -26.85 14.92
C ALA A 491 -16.38 -26.97 13.45
N GLU A 492 -17.30 -26.70 12.52
CA GLU A 492 -17.00 -26.73 11.08
C GLU A 492 -15.93 -25.70 10.69
N VAL A 493 -15.92 -24.51 11.31
CA VAL A 493 -14.88 -23.50 11.09
C VAL A 493 -13.51 -24.01 11.56
N VAL A 494 -13.45 -24.62 12.75
CA VAL A 494 -12.21 -25.19 13.29
C VAL A 494 -11.69 -26.32 12.38
N ASP A 495 -12.58 -27.19 11.90
CA ASP A 495 -12.22 -28.27 11.00
C ASP A 495 -11.72 -27.75 9.64
N ILE A 496 -12.38 -26.75 9.05
CA ILE A 496 -11.93 -26.12 7.79
C ILE A 496 -10.51 -25.58 7.94
N LEU A 497 -10.22 -24.87 9.04
CA LEU A 497 -8.90 -24.30 9.29
C LEU A 497 -7.85 -25.39 9.55
N ARG A 498 -8.20 -26.44 10.30
CA ARG A 498 -7.30 -27.57 10.57
C ARG A 498 -6.94 -28.34 9.30
N THR A 499 -7.93 -28.64 8.45
CA THR A 499 -7.69 -29.32 7.17
C THR A 499 -6.91 -28.42 6.20
N GLY A 500 -7.23 -27.12 6.18
CA GLY A 500 -6.49 -26.15 5.38
C GLY A 500 -5.01 -26.10 5.77
N GLU A 501 -4.73 -26.03 7.07
CA GLU A 501 -3.37 -25.99 7.61
C GLU A 501 -2.56 -27.23 7.24
N GLN A 502 -3.16 -28.43 7.30
CA GLN A 502 -2.51 -29.66 6.85
C GLN A 502 -2.18 -29.63 5.35
N ALA A 503 -3.11 -29.14 4.52
CA ALA A 503 -2.90 -29.07 3.07
C ALA A 503 -1.87 -28.01 2.63
N THR A 504 -1.53 -27.05 3.49
CA THR A 504 -0.46 -26.06 3.24
C THR A 504 0.92 -26.55 3.72
N LEU A 505 0.94 -27.59 4.58
CA LEU A 505 2.17 -28.18 5.12
C LEU A 505 2.70 -29.33 4.27
N ASP A 506 1.81 -30.04 3.55
CA ASP A 506 2.13 -31.06 2.52
C ASP A 506 2.46 -30.41 1.16
#